data_AF-A0A554JJE2-F1
#
_entry.id   AF-A0A554JJE2-F1
#
_cell.length_a   1.000
_cell.length_b   1.000
_cell.length_c   1.000
_cell.angle_alpha   90.00
_cell.angle_beta   90.00
_cell.angle_gamma   90.00
#
_symmetry.space_group_name_H-M   'P 1'
#
loop_
_entity.id
_entity.type
_entity.pdbx_description
1 polymer ?
#
loop_
_entity_poly.entity_id
_entity_poly.type
_entity_poly.pdbx_seq_one_letter_code
_entity_poly.pdbx_strand_id
1 'polypeptide(L)'
;MWHWPDIYKKKRQLLCEITQLALDAQKEFLKAFFDDEGCMDFNGATRRVCGYQYDSEILSTVKVLLNKFGIGAKLRKYEVVITGRQNLEQFVKEINFSPGVTVNGDRYNSIWKKFLEKRKKLETAVASYQKGH
;
A
#
# COMPACT_ATOMS: atom_id res chain seq x y z
N MET A 1 -30.98 -0.04 -20.96
CA MET A 1 -30.40 1.18 -20.34
C MET A 1 -30.14 0.84 -18.88
N TRP A 2 -28.91 0.48 -18.51
CA TRP A 2 -28.59 0.07 -17.14
C TRP A 2 -28.36 1.31 -16.27
N HIS A 3 -29.02 1.40 -15.11
CA HIS A 3 -28.90 2.52 -14.18
C HIS A 3 -27.59 2.44 -13.39
N TRP A 4 -26.56 3.13 -13.86
CA TRP A 4 -25.26 3.34 -13.21
C TRP A 4 -25.17 4.36 -12.04
N PRO A 5 -26.18 5.18 -11.64
CA PRO A 5 -26.00 6.19 -10.58
C PRO A 5 -25.65 5.63 -9.19
N ASP A 6 -26.09 4.41 -8.88
CA ASP A 6 -26.04 3.86 -7.51
C ASP A 6 -24.63 3.43 -7.11
N ILE A 7 -23.86 2.82 -8.01
CA ILE A 7 -22.53 2.27 -7.68
C ILE A 7 -21.51 3.37 -7.35
N TYR A 8 -21.56 4.50 -8.06
CA TYR A 8 -20.69 5.65 -7.79
C TYR A 8 -21.07 6.35 -6.48
N LYS A 9 -22.37 6.39 -6.15
CA LYS A 9 -22.85 6.94 -4.88
C LYS A 9 -22.40 6.07 -3.71
N LYS A 10 -22.59 4.75 -3.81
CA LYS A 10 -22.15 3.77 -2.81
C LYS A 10 -20.64 3.80 -2.60
N LYS A 11 -19.86 3.87 -3.69
CA LYS A 11 -18.41 4.00 -3.60
C LYS A 11 -17.99 5.25 -2.81
N ARG A 12 -18.51 6.43 -3.18
CA ARG A 12 -18.17 7.68 -2.47
C ARG A 12 -18.59 7.64 -1.01
N GLN A 13 -19.75 7.06 -0.73
CA GLN A 13 -20.22 6.85 0.63
C GLN A 13 -19.22 5.98 1.41
N LEU A 14 -18.82 4.82 0.88
CA LEU A 14 -17.83 3.94 1.50
C LEU A 14 -16.48 4.64 1.74
N LEU A 15 -15.99 5.42 0.75
CA LEU A 15 -14.75 6.18 0.88
C LEU A 15 -14.85 7.28 1.95
N CYS A 16 -16.03 7.83 2.18
CA CYS A 16 -16.26 8.80 3.25
C CYS A 16 -16.34 8.10 4.61
N GLU A 17 -17.16 7.04 4.71
CA GLU A 17 -17.40 6.27 5.93
C GLU A 17 -16.13 5.62 6.48
N ILE A 18 -15.27 5.05 5.62
CA ILE A 18 -14.03 4.40 6.07
C ILE A 18 -13.14 5.36 6.86
N THR A 19 -13.15 6.65 6.53
CA THR A 19 -12.38 7.66 7.27
C THR A 19 -12.93 7.96 8.66
N GLN A 20 -14.14 7.50 8.98
CA GLN A 20 -14.83 7.73 10.25
C GLN A 20 -14.93 6.46 11.10
N LEU A 21 -14.66 5.28 10.54
CA LEU A 21 -14.67 4.02 11.29
C LEU A 21 -13.56 3.96 12.36
N ALA A 22 -13.64 2.98 13.25
CA ALA A 22 -12.57 2.72 14.22
C ALA A 22 -11.21 2.51 13.52
N LEU A 23 -10.12 2.85 14.21
CA LEU A 23 -8.76 2.73 13.65
C LEU A 23 -8.44 1.32 13.19
N ASP A 24 -8.93 0.28 13.88
CA ASP A 24 -8.69 -1.10 13.46
C ASP A 24 -9.34 -1.44 12.11
N ALA A 25 -10.55 -0.92 11.84
CA ALA A 25 -11.19 -1.10 10.53
C ALA A 25 -10.43 -0.33 9.42
N GLN A 26 -9.93 0.86 9.73
CA GLN A 26 -9.08 1.63 8.80
C GLN A 26 -7.76 0.90 8.51
N LYS A 27 -7.17 0.27 9.53
CA LYS A 27 -5.96 -0.54 9.42
C LYS A 27 -6.18 -1.76 8.54
N GLU A 28 -7.27 -2.50 8.76
CA GLU A 28 -7.62 -3.66 7.92
C GLU A 28 -7.92 -3.26 6.48
N PHE A 29 -8.58 -2.12 6.26
CA PHE A 29 -8.78 -1.57 4.92
C PHE A 29 -7.45 -1.27 4.22
N LEU A 30 -6.52 -0.58 4.90
CA LEU A 30 -5.20 -0.29 4.35
C LEU A 30 -4.43 -1.57 4.03
N LYS A 31 -4.46 -2.54 4.94
CA LYS A 31 -3.80 -3.82 4.76
C LYS A 31 -4.34 -4.58 3.55
N ALA A 32 -5.66 -4.70 3.43
CA ALA A 32 -6.31 -5.31 2.26
C ALA A 32 -5.95 -4.59 0.95
N PHE A 33 -5.93 -3.25 0.96
CA PHE A 33 -5.51 -2.45 -0.20
C PHE A 33 -4.05 -2.76 -0.61
N PHE A 34 -3.10 -2.78 0.33
CA PHE A 34 -1.70 -3.07 0.02
C PHE A 34 -1.43 -4.55 -0.27
N ASP A 35 -2.23 -5.47 0.25
CA ASP A 35 -2.12 -6.88 -0.09
C ASP A 35 -2.46 -7.13 -1.55
N ASP A 36 -3.48 -6.44 -2.09
CA ASP A 36 -3.87 -6.56 -3.50
C ASP A 36 -3.01 -5.67 -4.40
N GLU A 37 -3.09 -4.35 -4.22
CA GLU A 37 -2.52 -3.34 -5.11
C GLU A 37 -1.09 -2.93 -4.75
N GLY A 38 -0.63 -3.34 -3.56
CA GLY A 38 0.64 -2.94 -3.00
C GLY A 38 1.83 -3.73 -3.53
N CYS A 39 2.99 -3.09 -3.58
CA CYS A 39 4.26 -3.73 -3.90
C CYS A 39 5.40 -3.05 -3.12
N MET A 40 6.39 -3.85 -2.72
CA MET A 40 7.68 -3.34 -2.24
C MET A 40 8.65 -3.22 -3.43
N ASP A 41 9.01 -1.99 -3.79
CA ASP A 41 10.04 -1.69 -4.78
C ASP A 41 11.39 -1.46 -4.07
N PHE A 42 12.24 -2.49 -4.16
CA PHE A 42 13.56 -2.52 -3.56
C PHE A 42 14.62 -2.89 -4.58
N ASN A 43 15.46 -1.93 -4.98
CA ASN A 43 16.52 -2.10 -5.99
C ASN A 43 17.84 -1.42 -5.58
N GLY A 44 18.35 -1.70 -4.38
CA GLY A 44 19.61 -1.14 -3.88
C GLY A 44 19.52 0.34 -3.51
N ALA A 45 19.29 1.22 -4.50
CA ALA A 45 19.08 2.65 -4.30
C ALA A 45 17.64 2.97 -3.88
N THR A 46 16.64 2.31 -4.47
CA THR A 46 15.22 2.57 -4.18
C THR A 46 14.72 1.69 -3.05
N ARG A 47 14.01 2.30 -2.10
CA ARG A 47 13.27 1.64 -1.02
C ARG A 47 11.92 2.33 -0.87
N ARG A 48 10.87 1.72 -1.41
CA ARG A 48 9.51 2.26 -1.29
C ARG A 48 8.45 1.18 -1.31
N VAL A 49 7.37 1.43 -0.57
CA VAL A 49 6.10 0.72 -0.75
C VAL A 49 5.24 1.56 -1.69
N CYS A 50 4.73 0.94 -2.75
CA CYS A 50 3.79 1.55 -3.68
C CYS A 50 2.45 0.84 -3.59
N GLY A 51 1.34 1.55 -3.80
CA GLY A 51 0.03 0.96 -4.09
C GLY A 51 -0.56 1.59 -5.35
N TYR A 52 -0.93 0.78 -6.33
CA TYR A 52 -1.41 1.26 -7.63
C TYR A 52 -2.94 1.39 -7.67
N GLN A 53 -3.45 2.49 -8.22
CA GLN A 53 -4.89 2.66 -8.43
C GLN A 53 -5.15 3.75 -9.47
N TYR A 54 -6.09 3.52 -10.39
CA TYR A 54 -6.48 4.50 -11.39
C TYR A 54 -7.37 5.61 -10.81
N ASP A 55 -8.09 5.28 -9.75
CA ASP A 55 -8.97 6.24 -9.09
C ASP A 55 -8.24 7.12 -8.06
N SER A 56 -8.20 8.41 -8.33
CA SER A 56 -7.52 9.40 -7.48
C SER A 56 -8.23 9.67 -6.15
N GLU A 57 -9.54 9.42 -6.03
CA GLU A 57 -10.26 9.52 -4.76
C GLU A 57 -9.81 8.40 -3.83
N ILE A 58 -9.70 7.16 -4.32
CA ILE A 58 -9.17 6.03 -3.54
C ILE A 58 -7.73 6.34 -3.07
N LEU A 59 -6.85 6.81 -3.96
CA LEU A 59 -5.49 7.18 -3.60
C LEU A 59 -5.44 8.28 -2.51
N SER A 60 -6.34 9.26 -2.61
CA SER A 60 -6.45 10.35 -1.63
C SER A 60 -6.94 9.82 -0.29
N THR A 61 -7.95 8.95 -0.28
CA THR A 61 -8.44 8.28 0.94
C THR A 61 -7.34 7.45 1.58
N VAL A 62 -6.62 6.63 0.82
CA VAL A 62 -5.50 5.82 1.34
C VAL A 62 -4.44 6.72 1.98
N LYS A 63 -4.07 7.85 1.35
CA LYS A 63 -3.13 8.80 1.94
C LYS A 63 -3.64 9.42 3.25
N VAL A 64 -4.92 9.79 3.32
CA VAL A 64 -5.53 10.32 4.55
C VAL A 64 -5.46 9.28 5.67
N LEU A 65 -5.81 8.02 5.37
CA LEU A 65 -5.77 6.93 6.34
C LEU A 65 -4.32 6.66 6.80
N LEU A 66 -3.35 6.61 5.88
CA LEU A 66 -1.93 6.43 6.21
C LEU A 66 -1.41 7.50 7.19
N ASN A 67 -1.78 8.76 6.99
CA ASN A 67 -1.37 9.85 7.87
C ASN A 67 -1.86 9.66 9.32
N LYS A 68 -3.02 9.03 9.53
CA LYS A 68 -3.53 8.75 10.89
C LYS A 68 -2.67 7.73 11.65
N PHE A 69 -1.93 6.89 10.94
CA PHE A 69 -0.96 5.95 11.51
C PHE A 69 0.47 6.52 11.54
N GLY A 70 0.64 7.82 11.27
CA GLY A 70 1.95 8.48 11.24
C GLY A 70 2.79 8.11 10.02
N ILE A 71 2.18 7.61 8.94
CA ILE A 71 2.88 7.18 7.73
C ILE A 71 2.71 8.24 6.64
N GLY A 72 3.78 8.98 6.37
CA GLY A 72 3.80 9.97 5.30
C GLY A 72 3.84 9.31 3.91
N ALA A 73 2.92 9.70 3.02
CA ALA A 73 2.85 9.20 1.65
C ALA A 73 2.73 10.32 0.60
N LYS A 74 3.31 10.08 -0.58
CA LYS A 74 3.20 10.94 -1.77
C LYS A 74 2.23 10.31 -2.77
N LEU A 75 1.41 11.12 -3.43
CA LEU A 75 0.60 10.67 -4.55
C LEU A 75 1.35 10.97 -5.85
N ARG A 76 1.33 10.02 -6.78
CA ARG A 76 1.64 10.24 -8.19
C ARG A 76 0.45 9.79 -9.03
N LYS A 77 0.55 9.94 -10.36
CA LYS A 77 -0.57 9.77 -11.30
C LYS A 77 -1.48 8.58 -11.01
N TYR A 78 -0.91 7.41 -10.71
CA TYR A 78 -1.65 6.17 -10.42
C TYR A 78 -1.07 5.41 -9.22
N GLU A 79 -0.32 6.07 -8.34
CA GLU A 79 0.33 5.39 -7.21
C GLU A 79 0.32 6.25 -5.95
N VAL A 80 0.09 5.60 -4.81
CA VAL A 80 0.48 6.10 -3.49
C VAL A 80 1.86 5.51 -3.16
N VAL A 81 2.79 6.37 -2.72
CA VAL A 81 4.20 6.02 -2.52
C VAL A 81 4.64 6.37 -1.11
N ILE A 82 5.09 5.36 -0.38
CA ILE A 82 5.65 5.46 0.97
C ILE A 82 7.17 5.29 0.85
N THR A 83 7.92 6.30 1.29
CA THR A 83 9.39 6.35 1.22
C THR A 83 9.96 6.86 2.53
N GLY A 84 11.24 6.52 2.78
CA GLY A 84 11.98 6.98 3.95
C GLY A 84 11.87 5.98 5.10
N ARG A 85 12.97 5.84 5.83
CA ARG A 85 13.15 4.80 6.86
C ARG A 85 12.01 4.79 7.87
N GLN A 86 11.74 5.94 8.51
CA GLN A 86 10.72 6.06 9.55
C GLN A 86 9.32 5.66 9.05
N ASN A 87 8.94 6.08 7.85
CA ASN A 87 7.63 5.73 7.27
C ASN A 87 7.54 4.23 6.96
N LEU A 88 8.63 3.61 6.49
CA LEU A 88 8.67 2.18 6.19
C LEU A 88 8.65 1.34 7.48
N GLU A 89 9.38 1.74 8.51
CA GLU A 89 9.34 1.13 9.84
C GLU A 89 7.92 1.23 10.45
N GLN A 90 7.30 2.41 10.36
CA GLN A 90 5.94 2.62 10.84
C GLN A 90 4.91 1.83 10.01
N PHE A 91 5.10 1.70 8.71
CA PHE A 91 4.27 0.85 7.86
C PHE A 91 4.36 -0.63 8.26
N VAL A 92 5.57 -1.15 8.54
CA VAL A 92 5.76 -2.53 9.05
C VAL A 92 5.05 -2.72 10.39
N LYS A 93 5.12 -1.73 11.27
CA LYS A 93 4.53 -1.78 12.60
C LYS A 93 3.01 -1.77 12.58
N GLU A 94 2.41 -0.86 11.80
CA GLU A 94 0.97 -0.61 11.89
C GLU A 94 0.14 -1.42 10.90
N ILE A 95 0.63 -1.62 9.67
CA ILE A 95 -0.17 -2.15 8.56
C ILE A 95 0.43 -3.48 8.08
N ASN A 96 1.66 -3.42 7.56
CA ASN A 96 2.40 -4.52 6.95
C ASN A 96 1.64 -5.21 5.79
N PHE A 97 2.29 -6.16 5.14
CA PHE A 97 1.62 -7.10 4.24
C PHE A 97 1.18 -8.33 5.02
N SER A 98 0.05 -8.93 4.64
CA SER A 98 -0.38 -10.21 5.20
C SER A 98 0.63 -11.33 4.91
N PRO A 99 0.80 -12.28 5.84
CA PRO A 99 1.55 -13.50 5.57
C PRO A 99 1.02 -14.24 4.34
N GLY A 100 1.92 -14.81 3.53
CA GLY A 100 1.53 -15.55 2.31
C GLY A 100 1.18 -14.69 1.09
N VAL A 101 1.10 -13.36 1.21
CA VAL A 101 0.91 -12.48 0.05
C VAL A 101 2.20 -12.37 -0.76
N THR A 102 2.15 -12.86 -2.00
CA THR A 102 3.33 -12.99 -2.87
C THR A 102 3.24 -12.06 -4.08
N VAL A 103 4.40 -11.62 -4.56
CA VAL A 103 4.52 -11.08 -5.92
C VAL A 103 4.51 -12.25 -6.89
N ASN A 104 3.57 -12.25 -7.84
CA ASN A 104 3.49 -13.29 -8.85
C ASN A 104 4.76 -13.31 -9.72
N GLY A 105 5.50 -14.42 -9.65
CA GLY A 105 6.74 -14.64 -10.40
C GLY A 105 6.53 -14.82 -11.89
N ASP A 106 5.34 -15.29 -12.30
CA ASP A 106 5.00 -15.66 -13.67
C ASP A 106 4.57 -14.47 -14.52
N ARG A 107 4.40 -13.28 -13.93
CA ARG A 107 4.18 -12.07 -14.71
C ARG A 107 5.37 -11.85 -15.65
N TYR A 108 5.07 -11.63 -16.93
CA TYR A 108 6.07 -11.40 -17.99
C TYR A 108 7.09 -10.32 -17.61
N ASN A 109 6.65 -9.24 -16.96
CA ASN A 109 7.48 -8.12 -16.49
C ASN A 109 7.98 -8.25 -15.03
N SER A 110 7.85 -9.41 -14.39
CA SER A 110 8.36 -9.61 -13.04
C SER A 110 9.90 -9.61 -13.06
N ILE A 111 10.50 -8.59 -12.46
CA ILE A 111 11.97 -8.49 -12.27
C ILE A 111 12.50 -9.69 -11.47
N TRP A 112 11.65 -10.27 -10.62
CA TRP A 112 12.07 -11.27 -9.65
C TRP A 112 11.95 -12.72 -10.15
N LYS A 113 11.12 -12.97 -11.18
CA LYS A 113 10.88 -14.29 -11.80
C LYS A 113 10.63 -15.44 -10.81
N LYS A 114 10.19 -15.11 -9.59
CA LYS A 114 9.94 -16.02 -8.47
C LYS A 114 8.82 -15.47 -7.61
N PHE A 115 8.07 -16.37 -6.96
CA PHE A 115 7.11 -16.02 -5.92
C PHE A 115 7.86 -15.53 -4.69
N LEU A 116 7.77 -14.24 -4.41
CA LEU A 116 8.42 -13.62 -3.26
C LEU A 116 7.37 -12.94 -2.39
N GLU A 117 7.37 -13.28 -1.10
CA GLU A 117 6.49 -12.63 -0.13
C GLU A 117 6.80 -11.14 -0.02
N LYS A 118 5.76 -10.32 -0.19
CA LYS A 118 5.89 -8.85 -0.14
C LYS A 118 6.47 -8.40 1.22
N ARG A 119 6.04 -9.06 2.29
CA ARG A 119 6.54 -8.83 3.66
C ARG A 119 8.05 -9.06 3.80
N LYS A 120 8.58 -10.19 3.30
CA LYS A 120 10.03 -10.48 3.36
C LYS A 120 10.87 -9.46 2.61
N LYS A 121 10.38 -8.96 1.47
CA LYS A 121 11.05 -7.87 0.74
C LYS A 121 11.10 -6.58 1.54
N LEU A 122 9.98 -6.22 2.19
CA LEU A 122 9.89 -5.05 3.03
C LEU A 122 10.83 -5.16 4.25
N GLU A 123 10.84 -6.32 4.92
CA GLU A 123 11.77 -6.61 6.03
C GLU A 123 13.24 -6.45 5.58
N THR A 124 13.58 -7.00 4.42
CA THR A 124 14.94 -6.85 3.84
C THR A 124 15.27 -5.38 3.55
N ALA A 125 14.32 -4.63 3.01
CA ALA A 125 14.52 -3.22 2.70
C ALA A 125 14.70 -2.37 3.96
N VAL A 126 13.92 -2.62 5.02
CA VAL A 126 14.08 -1.94 6.31
C VAL A 126 15.41 -2.31 6.96
N ALA A 127 15.77 -3.59 7.00
CA ALA A 127 17.05 -4.06 7.55
C ALA A 127 18.26 -3.47 6.81
N SER A 128 18.14 -3.17 5.51
CA SER A 128 19.23 -2.57 4.74
C SER A 128 19.62 -1.16 5.22
N TYR A 129 18.77 -0.46 5.98
CA TYR A 129 19.16 0.81 6.61
C TYR A 129 20.16 0.63 7.76
N GLN A 130 20.24 -0.57 8.35
CA GLN A 130 21.14 -0.86 9.47
C GLN A 130 22.56 -1.24 9.01
N LYS A 131 22.74 -1.63 7.74
CA LYS A 131 24.03 -2.06 7.16
C LYS A 131 24.87 -0.92 6.57
N GLY A 132 24.43 0.33 6.73
CA GLY A 132 25.19 1.52 6.31
C GLY A 132 25.77 2.25 7.51
N HIS A 133 26.85 1.71 8.08
CA HIS A 133 27.82 2.38 8.94
C HIS A 133 29.20 1.83 8.64
#